data_AF-A0A356TEX3-F1
#
_entry.id   AF-A0A356TEX3-F1
#
_cell.length_a   1.000
_cell.length_b   1.000
_cell.length_c   1.000
_cell.angle_alpha   90.00
_cell.angle_beta   90.00
_cell.angle_gamma   90.00
#
_symmetry.space_group_name_H-M   'P 1'
#
loop_
_entity.id
_entity.type
_entity.pdbx_description
1 polymer ?
#
loop_
_entity_poly.entity_id
_entity_poly.type
_entity_poly.pdbx_seq_one_letter_code
_entity_poly.pdbx_strand_id
1 'polypeptide(L)'
;MRPHELDPCLIVDGQVAFAVRQEVAVLVFAVERWDMETADTLFRESTALCRPAPHSLITHLAAEPGAHVRKRLSELQRELEATQFFDQRRVAVITDSVATRGAITAWRWLTGSQMQGFPARDLSRASEWVCGERSEPGAVAAAFRQCSGLLEDVS
;
A
#
# COMPACT_ATOMS: atom_id res chain seq x y z
N MET A 1 13.13 16.02 5.31
CA MET A 1 13.84 14.73 5.43
C MET A 1 13.26 13.82 4.37
N ARG A 2 14.06 13.32 3.42
CA ARG A 2 13.57 12.27 2.51
C ARG A 2 13.39 10.99 3.32
N PRO A 3 12.36 10.15 3.05
CA PRO A 3 12.25 8.86 3.71
C PRO A 3 13.56 8.08 3.55
N HIS A 4 14.01 7.41 4.61
CA HIS A 4 15.11 6.46 4.46
C HIS A 4 14.65 5.35 3.51
N GLU A 5 15.43 5.08 2.47
CA GLU A 5 15.19 3.93 1.61
C GLU A 5 15.27 2.66 2.45
N LEU A 6 14.36 1.72 2.17
CA LEU A 6 14.27 0.45 2.85
C LEU A 6 14.13 -0.64 1.81
N ASP A 7 15.07 -1.58 1.83
CA ASP A 7 15.00 -2.76 0.99
C ASP A 7 13.80 -3.65 1.33
N PRO A 8 13.24 -4.37 0.34
CA PRO A 8 12.16 -5.32 0.56
C PRO A 8 12.42 -6.22 1.76
N CYS A 9 11.50 -6.19 2.71
CA CYS A 9 11.51 -7.01 3.90
C CYS A 9 10.12 -7.56 4.18
N LEU A 10 10.07 -8.65 4.94
CA LEU A 10 8.84 -9.25 5.40
C LEU A 10 8.45 -8.67 6.76
N ILE A 11 7.16 -8.40 6.93
CA ILE A 11 6.51 -7.92 8.15
C ILE A 11 5.23 -8.75 8.37
N VAL A 12 4.59 -8.61 9.53
CA VAL A 12 3.37 -9.33 9.91
C VAL A 12 3.56 -10.85 9.73
N ASP A 13 4.56 -11.41 10.43
CA ASP A 13 4.92 -12.84 10.38
C ASP A 13 5.09 -13.42 8.97
N GLY A 14 5.60 -12.62 8.03
CA GLY A 14 5.85 -13.07 6.65
C GLY A 14 4.67 -12.89 5.70
N GLN A 15 3.53 -12.41 6.16
CA GLN A 15 2.32 -12.27 5.32
C GLN A 15 2.29 -10.97 4.50
N VAL A 16 3.22 -10.05 4.76
CA VAL A 16 3.29 -8.77 4.07
C VAL A 16 4.73 -8.46 3.72
N ALA A 17 4.97 -8.11 2.45
CA ALA A 17 6.25 -7.57 2.02
C ALA A 17 6.16 -6.04 1.93
N PHE A 18 7.17 -5.37 2.48
CA PHE A 18 7.25 -3.93 2.63
C PHE A 18 8.58 -3.41 2.11
N ALA A 19 8.55 -2.29 1.39
CA ALA A 19 9.76 -1.57 0.98
C ALA A 19 9.49 -0.06 0.93
N VAL A 20 10.56 0.72 0.98
CA VAL A 20 10.52 2.17 0.72
C VAL A 20 11.54 2.49 -0.36
N ARG A 21 11.06 3.04 -1.47
CA ARG A 21 11.90 3.59 -2.54
C ARG A 21 11.60 5.06 -2.70
N GLN A 22 12.61 5.90 -2.49
CA GLN A 22 12.48 7.35 -2.60
C GLN A 22 11.33 7.89 -1.72
N GLU A 23 10.24 8.37 -2.33
CA GLU A 23 9.06 8.88 -1.62
C GLU A 23 7.84 7.96 -1.80
N VAL A 24 8.05 6.66 -2.07
CA VAL A 24 6.98 5.65 -2.22
C VAL A 24 7.20 4.44 -1.32
N ALA A 25 6.23 4.15 -0.45
CA ALA A 25 6.12 2.86 0.24
C ALA A 25 5.41 1.86 -0.69
N VAL A 26 5.97 0.65 -0.73
CA VAL A 26 5.45 -0.46 -1.51
C VAL A 26 4.98 -1.52 -0.53
N LEU A 27 3.70 -1.90 -0.63
CA LEU A 27 3.07 -2.90 0.22
C LEU A 27 2.43 -3.99 -0.63
N VAL A 28 2.83 -5.23 -0.39
CA VAL A 28 2.27 -6.42 -1.03
C VAL A 28 1.75 -7.34 0.07
N PHE A 29 0.48 -7.75 0.00
CA PHE A 29 -0.13 -8.63 1.00
C PHE A 29 -0.35 -10.04 0.46
N ALA A 30 0.07 -11.06 1.21
CA ALA A 30 -0.28 -12.47 1.02
C ALA A 30 -1.11 -13.00 2.21
N VAL A 31 -1.88 -12.13 2.87
CA VAL A 31 -2.74 -12.49 4.01
C VAL A 31 -3.91 -13.36 3.54
N GLU A 32 -3.87 -14.65 3.87
CA GLU A 32 -4.94 -15.60 3.54
C GLU A 32 -6.22 -15.38 4.35
N ARG A 33 -6.08 -14.92 5.59
CA ARG A 33 -7.19 -14.65 6.51
C ARG A 33 -6.95 -13.34 7.24
N TRP A 34 -7.80 -12.38 6.93
CA TRP A 34 -7.79 -11.09 7.60
C TRP A 34 -8.54 -11.15 8.92
N ASP A 35 -7.87 -10.73 9.99
CA ASP A 35 -8.49 -10.38 11.27
C ASP A 35 -8.06 -8.96 11.71
N MET A 36 -8.58 -8.54 12.87
CA MET A 36 -8.31 -7.22 13.43
C MET A 36 -6.86 -7.06 13.90
N GLU A 37 -6.27 -8.12 14.43
CA GLU A 37 -4.89 -8.11 14.94
C GLU A 37 -3.89 -7.95 13.80
N THR A 38 -4.15 -8.60 12.66
CA THR A 38 -3.37 -8.47 11.44
C THR A 38 -3.39 -7.02 10.93
N ALA A 39 -4.58 -6.39 10.93
CA ALA A 39 -4.72 -4.99 10.52
C ALA A 39 -3.97 -4.02 11.45
N ASP A 40 -4.09 -4.20 12.77
CA ASP A 40 -3.38 -3.37 13.73
C ASP A 40 -1.86 -3.57 13.65
N THR A 41 -1.40 -4.81 13.49
CA THR A 41 0.02 -5.17 13.38
C THR A 41 0.65 -4.60 12.12
N LEU A 42 -0.06 -4.66 10.98
CA LEU A 42 0.35 -4.02 9.73
C LEU A 42 0.66 -2.53 9.92
N PHE A 43 -0.27 -1.78 10.53
CA PHE A 43 -0.09 -0.35 10.74
C PHE A 43 1.04 -0.07 11.73
N ARG A 44 1.13 -0.84 12.82
CA ARG A 44 2.19 -0.71 13.83
C ARG A 44 3.58 -0.91 13.21
N GLU A 45 3.77 -1.98 12.45
CA GLU A 45 5.08 -2.33 11.87
C GLU A 45 5.48 -1.40 10.72
N SER A 46 4.55 -1.12 9.80
CA SER A 46 4.83 -0.20 8.69
C SER A 46 5.18 1.22 9.15
N THR A 47 4.51 1.73 10.19
CA THR A 47 4.79 3.07 10.75
C THR A 47 6.03 3.12 11.65
N ALA A 48 6.47 1.97 12.18
CA ALA A 48 7.75 1.87 12.86
C ALA A 48 8.92 1.87 11.86
N LEU A 49 8.73 1.25 10.70
CA LEU A 49 9.74 1.17 9.64
C LEU A 49 9.89 2.47 8.84
N CYS A 50 8.83 3.26 8.73
CA CYS A 50 8.88 4.51 7.97
C CYS A 50 8.10 5.66 8.63
N ARG A 51 8.79 6.78 8.88
CA ARG A 51 8.22 8.10 9.17
C ARG A 51 9.00 9.17 8.40
N PRO A 52 8.37 10.17 7.75
CA PRO A 52 6.93 10.35 7.51
C PRO A 52 6.41 9.52 6.33
N ALA A 53 5.11 9.18 6.33
CA ALA A 53 4.57 8.19 5.39
C ALA A 53 4.64 8.66 3.93
N PRO A 54 5.41 7.98 3.06
CA PRO A 54 5.49 8.28 1.64
C PRO A 54 4.15 8.08 0.90
N HIS A 55 4.08 8.48 -0.37
CA HIS A 55 3.07 7.97 -1.29
C HIS A 55 3.06 6.43 -1.25
N SER A 56 1.98 5.77 -1.67
CA SER A 56 1.87 4.31 -1.48
C SER A 56 1.39 3.57 -2.70
N LEU A 57 2.09 2.48 -3.02
CA LEU A 57 1.71 1.49 -4.01
C LEU A 57 1.37 0.19 -3.26
N ILE A 58 0.14 -0.27 -3.41
CA ILE A 58 -0.44 -1.30 -2.56
C ILE A 58 -1.03 -2.41 -3.42
N THR A 59 -0.78 -3.69 -3.12
CA THR A 59 -1.51 -4.81 -3.75
C THR A 59 -1.85 -5.90 -2.75
N HIS A 60 -2.97 -6.59 -2.99
CA HIS A 60 -3.36 -7.80 -2.26
C HIS A 60 -3.30 -9.00 -3.22
N LEU A 61 -2.53 -10.03 -2.87
CA LEU A 61 -2.32 -11.26 -3.66
C LEU A 61 -3.21 -12.43 -3.21
N ALA A 62 -3.65 -12.44 -1.96
CA ALA A 62 -4.43 -13.52 -1.36
C ALA A 62 -5.91 -13.11 -1.14
N ALA A 63 -6.38 -13.04 0.10
CA ALA A 63 -7.79 -12.75 0.39
C ALA A 63 -8.07 -11.24 0.47
N GLU A 64 -9.25 -10.83 -0.02
CA GLU A 64 -9.79 -9.49 0.26
C GLU A 64 -10.19 -9.38 1.74
N PRO A 65 -9.89 -8.27 2.45
CA PRO A 65 -10.31 -8.10 3.83
C PRO A 65 -11.83 -8.06 3.97
N GLY A 66 -12.38 -8.69 5.01
CA GLY A 66 -13.81 -8.63 5.34
C GLY A 66 -14.27 -7.23 5.76
N ALA A 67 -15.59 -7.00 5.83
CA ALA A 67 -16.16 -5.67 6.06
C ALA A 67 -15.68 -4.99 7.35
N HIS A 68 -15.56 -5.74 8.45
CA HIS A 68 -15.07 -5.21 9.73
C HIS A 68 -13.58 -4.83 9.67
N VAL A 69 -12.75 -5.65 9.02
CA VAL A 69 -11.33 -5.34 8.81
C VAL A 69 -11.16 -4.14 7.88
N ARG A 70 -11.93 -4.04 6.79
CA ARG A 70 -11.92 -2.85 5.91
C ARG A 70 -12.27 -1.57 6.68
N LYS A 71 -13.26 -1.63 7.59
CA LYS A 71 -13.59 -0.51 8.47
C LYS A 71 -12.39 -0.15 9.36
N ARG A 72 -11.74 -1.14 9.98
CA ARG A 72 -10.58 -0.91 10.85
C ARG A 72 -9.39 -0.30 10.10
N LEU A 73 -9.05 -0.83 8.93
CA LEU A 73 -7.99 -0.29 8.07
C LEU A 73 -8.27 1.18 7.71
N SER A 74 -9.53 1.54 7.43
CA SER A 74 -9.93 2.93 7.18
C SER A 74 -9.81 3.82 8.43
N GLU A 75 -10.15 3.31 9.62
CA GLU A 75 -9.98 4.04 10.89
C GLU A 75 -8.51 4.29 11.20
N LEU A 76 -7.67 3.26 11.11
CA LEU A 76 -6.22 3.36 11.29
C LEU A 76 -5.60 4.35 10.30
N GLN A 77 -6.03 4.34 9.03
CA GLN A 77 -5.60 5.31 8.03
C GLN A 77 -5.98 6.74 8.44
N ARG A 78 -7.21 6.97 8.92
CA ARG A 78 -7.64 8.29 9.40
C ARG A 78 -6.86 8.75 10.63
N GLU A 79 -6.54 7.84 11.55
CA GLU A 79 -5.71 8.14 12.73
C GLU A 79 -4.29 8.55 12.32
N LEU A 80 -3.69 7.86 11.34
CA LEU A 80 -2.43 8.31 10.75
C LEU A 80 -2.56 9.69 10.13
N GLU A 81 -3.65 9.94 9.37
CA GLU A 81 -3.88 11.22 8.71
C GLU A 81 -4.09 12.38 9.67
N ALA A 82 -4.68 12.14 10.83
CA ALA A 82 -4.84 13.15 11.86
C ALA A 82 -3.52 13.50 12.57
N THR A 83 -2.56 12.57 12.59
CA THR A 83 -1.31 12.71 13.36
C THR A 83 -0.11 13.11 12.51
N GLN A 84 -0.21 13.05 11.19
CA GLN A 84 0.86 13.38 10.26
C GLN A 84 0.36 14.33 9.17
N PHE A 85 1.18 15.33 8.83
CA PHE A 85 0.85 16.28 7.75
C PHE A 85 1.00 15.58 6.40
N PHE A 86 -0.10 15.10 5.83
CA PHE A 86 -0.14 14.41 4.53
C PHE A 86 -0.74 15.26 3.42
N ASP A 87 -0.19 16.45 3.20
CA ASP A 87 -0.66 17.23 2.05
C ASP A 87 -0.32 16.47 0.75
N GLN A 88 -1.34 16.18 -0.06
CA GLN A 88 -1.25 15.59 -1.41
C GLN A 88 -0.73 14.13 -1.53
N ARG A 89 -0.93 13.25 -0.53
CA ARG A 89 -0.49 11.85 -0.62
C ARG A 89 -1.30 11.03 -1.65
N ARG A 90 -0.63 10.48 -2.67
CA ARG A 90 -1.20 9.53 -3.63
C ARG A 90 -1.11 8.08 -3.12
N VAL A 91 -2.19 7.32 -3.29
CA VAL A 91 -2.26 5.89 -2.99
C VAL A 91 -2.77 5.12 -4.21
N ALA A 92 -1.90 4.33 -4.82
CA ALA A 92 -2.24 3.44 -5.92
C ALA A 92 -2.51 2.04 -5.37
N VAL A 93 -3.68 1.48 -5.70
CA VAL A 93 -4.07 0.12 -5.30
C VAL A 93 -4.13 -0.76 -6.54
N ILE A 94 -3.29 -1.78 -6.59
CA ILE A 94 -3.25 -2.77 -7.65
C ILE A 94 -4.14 -3.95 -7.26
N THR A 95 -5.19 -4.18 -8.03
CA THR A 95 -6.14 -5.28 -7.83
C THR A 95 -6.87 -5.59 -9.13
N ASP A 96 -7.10 -6.86 -9.43
CA ASP A 96 -7.91 -7.28 -10.57
C ASP A 96 -9.42 -7.23 -10.29
N SER A 97 -9.83 -7.04 -9.03
CA SER A 97 -11.24 -6.87 -8.63
C SER A 97 -11.83 -5.57 -9.18
N VAL A 98 -12.73 -5.69 -10.16
CA VAL A 98 -13.49 -4.55 -10.73
C VAL A 98 -14.31 -3.86 -9.64
N ALA A 99 -14.91 -4.63 -8.72
CA ALA A 99 -15.71 -4.12 -7.62
C ALA A 99 -14.86 -3.24 -6.68
N THR A 100 -13.66 -3.71 -6.30
CA THR A 100 -12.74 -2.95 -5.45
C THR A 100 -12.27 -1.66 -6.14
N ARG A 101 -11.92 -1.71 -7.43
CA ARG A 101 -11.58 -0.50 -8.19
C ARG A 101 -12.75 0.50 -8.28
N GLY A 102 -13.98 0.00 -8.43
CA GLY A 102 -15.20 0.82 -8.40
C GLY A 102 -15.40 1.49 -7.03
N ALA A 103 -15.23 0.75 -5.94
CA ALA A 103 -15.34 1.27 -4.58
C ALA A 103 -14.29 2.37 -4.28
N ILE A 104 -13.04 2.17 -4.72
CA ILE A 104 -11.97 3.18 -4.59
C ILE A 104 -12.33 4.45 -5.38
N THR A 105 -12.87 4.29 -6.59
CA THR A 105 -13.30 5.43 -7.42
C THR A 105 -14.41 6.23 -6.72
N ALA A 106 -15.41 5.55 -6.16
CA ALA A 106 -16.47 6.19 -5.40
C ALA A 106 -15.93 6.89 -4.15
N TRP A 107 -15.03 6.24 -3.41
CA TRP A 107 -14.37 6.83 -2.24
C TRP A 107 -13.62 8.11 -2.58
N ARG A 108 -12.86 8.12 -3.67
CA ARG A 108 -12.16 9.31 -4.17
C ARG A 108 -13.13 10.46 -4.43
N TRP A 109 -14.27 10.20 -5.08
CA TRP A 109 -15.27 11.25 -5.35
C TRP A 109 -15.88 11.83 -4.08
N LEU A 110 -16.15 10.98 -3.08
CA LEU A 110 -16.78 11.41 -1.83
C LEU A 110 -15.84 12.18 -0.91
N THR A 111 -14.55 11.86 -0.94
CA THR A 111 -13.57 12.37 0.05
C THR A 111 -12.56 13.34 -0.53
N GLY A 112 -12.41 13.40 -1.85
CA GLY A 112 -11.31 14.13 -2.50
C GLY A 112 -9.93 13.47 -2.32
N SER A 113 -9.87 12.27 -1.72
CA SER A 113 -8.62 11.53 -1.51
C SER A 113 -7.91 11.23 -2.84
N GLN A 114 -6.58 11.30 -2.85
CA GLN A 114 -5.79 10.92 -4.03
C GLN A 114 -5.54 9.41 -4.03
N MET A 115 -6.62 8.60 -4.04
CA MET A 115 -6.55 7.15 -4.13
C MET A 115 -7.05 6.67 -5.50
N GLN A 116 -6.35 5.72 -6.14
CA GLN A 116 -6.75 5.18 -7.43
C GLN A 116 -6.46 3.68 -7.55
N GLY A 117 -7.45 2.94 -8.06
CA GLY A 117 -7.31 1.52 -8.36
C GLY A 117 -6.78 1.26 -9.77
N PHE A 118 -5.89 0.28 -9.92
CA PHE A 118 -5.31 -0.17 -11.18
C PHE A 118 -5.39 -1.70 -11.29
N PRO A 119 -5.62 -2.29 -12.48
CA PRO A 119 -5.48 -3.74 -12.67
C PRO A 119 -4.00 -4.17 -12.57
N ALA A 120 -3.73 -5.45 -12.29
CA ALA A 120 -2.37 -5.95 -12.10
C ALA A 120 -1.44 -5.71 -13.31
N ARG A 121 -2.01 -5.88 -14.52
CA ARG A 121 -1.31 -5.61 -15.79
C ARG A 121 -0.85 -4.17 -15.98
N ASP A 122 -1.40 -3.21 -15.22
CA ASP A 122 -1.12 -1.78 -15.35
C ASP A 122 -0.10 -1.28 -14.29
N LEU A 123 0.76 -2.15 -13.73
CA LEU A 123 1.78 -1.78 -12.75
C LEU A 123 2.64 -0.57 -13.18
N SER A 124 3.03 -0.47 -14.46
CA SER A 124 3.80 0.68 -14.96
C SER A 124 3.04 1.99 -14.76
N ARG A 125 1.77 2.00 -15.19
CA ARG A 125 0.90 3.17 -15.09
C ARG A 125 0.58 3.53 -13.64
N ALA A 126 0.39 2.53 -12.78
CA ALA A 126 0.21 2.73 -11.35
C ALA A 126 1.45 3.39 -10.71
N SER A 127 2.64 2.92 -11.11
CA SER A 127 3.94 3.44 -10.65
C SER A 127 4.16 4.88 -11.12
N GLU A 128 3.87 5.18 -12.39
CA GLU A 128 3.94 6.55 -12.94
C GLU A 128 3.01 7.50 -12.18
N TRP A 129 1.77 7.08 -11.95
CA TRP A 129 0.79 7.91 -11.28
C TRP A 129 1.13 8.17 -9.82
N VAL A 130 1.61 7.16 -9.08
CA VAL A 130 1.95 7.33 -7.65
C VAL A 130 3.24 8.14 -7.45
N CYS A 131 4.22 8.01 -8.35
CA CYS A 131 5.49 8.71 -8.23
C CYS A 131 5.39 10.22 -8.49
N GLY A 132 4.52 10.64 -9.42
CA GLY A 132 4.48 12.03 -9.87
C GLY A 132 5.85 12.50 -10.34
N GLU A 133 6.27 13.70 -9.91
CA GLU A 133 7.58 14.29 -10.25
C GLU A 133 8.68 13.95 -9.21
N ARG A 134 8.35 13.18 -8.16
CA ARG A 134 9.16 13.04 -6.94
C ARG A 134 9.95 11.73 -6.88
N SER A 135 9.60 10.77 -7.72
CA SER A 135 10.16 9.42 -7.68
C SER A 135 10.24 8.84 -9.08
N GLU A 136 11.10 7.84 -9.26
CA GLU A 136 11.30 7.14 -10.52
C GLU A 136 10.37 5.92 -10.60
N PRO A 137 9.42 5.88 -11.55
CA PRO A 137 8.47 4.79 -11.66
C PRO A 137 9.11 3.41 -11.81
N GLY A 138 10.25 3.33 -12.51
CA GLY A 138 10.98 2.08 -12.71
C GLY A 138 11.52 1.48 -11.41
N ALA A 139 12.06 2.32 -10.51
CA ALA A 139 12.59 1.88 -9.22
C ALA A 139 11.46 1.38 -8.29
N VAL A 140 10.32 2.07 -8.28
CA VAL A 140 9.14 1.68 -7.50
C VAL A 140 8.53 0.38 -8.04
N ALA A 141 8.39 0.24 -9.35
CA ALA A 141 7.92 -1.00 -9.97
C ALA A 141 8.88 -2.18 -9.73
N ALA A 142 10.19 -1.93 -9.70
CA ALA A 142 11.18 -2.95 -9.35
C ALA A 142 11.03 -3.41 -7.90
N ALA A 143 10.90 -2.49 -6.95
CA ALA A 143 10.65 -2.84 -5.55
C ALA A 143 9.33 -3.60 -5.36
N PHE A 144 8.28 -3.23 -6.10
CA PHE A 144 7.03 -3.99 -6.12
C PHE A 144 7.24 -5.44 -6.52
N ARG A 145 7.94 -5.70 -7.62
CA ARG A 145 8.22 -7.08 -8.07
C ARG A 145 9.09 -7.84 -7.07
N GLN A 146 10.07 -7.18 -6.45
CA GLN A 146 10.89 -7.78 -5.40
C GLN A 146 10.04 -8.17 -4.17
N CYS A 147 9.14 -7.29 -3.72
CA CYS A 147 8.20 -7.61 -2.65
C CYS A 147 7.25 -8.76 -3.02
N SER A 148 6.75 -8.81 -4.25
CA SER A 148 5.94 -9.94 -4.72
C SER A 148 6.71 -11.26 -4.69
N GLY A 149 7.94 -11.26 -5.22
CA GLY A 149 8.80 -12.46 -5.21
C GLY A 149 9.15 -12.94 -3.80
N LEU A 150 9.39 -12.02 -2.85
CA LEU A 150 9.60 -12.39 -1.45
C LEU A 150 8.44 -13.19 -0.86
N LEU A 151 7.20 -12.90 -1.23
CA LEU A 151 6.02 -13.61 -0.71
C LEU A 151 5.79 -14.95 -1.44
N GLU A 152 6.17 -15.04 -2.71
CA GLU A 152 6.14 -16.30 -3.47
C GLU A 152 7.16 -17.32 -2.93
N ASP A 153 8.32 -16.86 -2.45
CA ASP A 153 9.38 -17.73 -1.91
C ASP A 153 9.06 -18.34 -0.52
N VAL A 154 8.11 -17.75 0.23
CA VAL A 154 7.69 -18.23 1.57
C VAL A 154 6.35 -18.97 1.56
N SER A 155 5.65 -18.99 0.42
CA SER A 155 4.35 -19.66 0.24
C SER A 155 4.53 -21.09 -0.29
#